data_AF-A0A4U7B9X3-F1
#
_entry.id   AF-A0A4U7B9X3-F1
#
_cell.length_a   1.000
_cell.length_b   1.000
_cell.length_c   1.000
_cell.angle_alpha   90.00
_cell.angle_beta   90.00
_cell.angle_gamma   90.00
#
_symmetry.space_group_name_H-M   'P 1'
#
loop_
_entity.id
_entity.type
_entity.pdbx_description
1 polymer ?
#
loop_
_entity_poly.entity_id
_entity_poly.type
_entity_poly.pdbx_seq_one_letter_code
_entity_poly.pdbx_strand_id
1 'polypeptide(L)'
;GSNLNTIREVFEEYRNLDFRNKIPNASGNVEITTNILGDEIVKMLKTSSDFANSLSEESGKLQEAVNALTQSSNSQAHSLEETAAALEQITSSMQNVSTKTSDVITQSEEI
;
A
#
# COMPACT_ATOMS: atom_id res chain seq x y z
N GLY A 1 24.76 26.88 -43.56
CA GLY A 1 24.45 25.85 -42.54
C GLY A 1 23.05 26.08 -42.07
N SER A 2 22.15 25.16 -42.38
CA SER A 2 20.73 25.24 -42.08
C SER A 2 20.54 25.39 -40.56
N ASN A 3 20.16 26.59 -40.12
CA ASN A 3 19.73 26.98 -38.78
C ASN A 3 20.46 26.39 -37.55
N LEU A 4 21.75 26.72 -37.39
CA LEU A 4 22.49 26.59 -36.12
C LEU A 4 21.76 27.19 -34.90
N ASN A 5 20.93 28.21 -35.12
CA ASN A 5 20.10 28.81 -34.08
C ASN A 5 19.06 27.83 -33.51
N THR A 6 18.39 27.07 -34.38
CA THR A 6 17.39 26.07 -33.98
C THR A 6 18.03 24.90 -33.24
N ILE A 7 19.23 24.47 -33.66
CA ILE A 7 19.98 23.42 -32.96
C ILE A 7 20.34 23.89 -31.54
N ARG A 8 20.84 25.12 -31.42
CA ARG A 8 21.18 25.73 -30.12
C ARG A 8 19.96 25.83 -29.22
N GLU A 9 18.81 26.23 -29.74
CA GLU A 9 17.56 26.32 -28.97
C GLU A 9 17.16 24.96 -28.38
N VAL A 10 17.10 23.91 -29.21
CA VAL A 10 16.76 22.54 -28.72
C VAL A 10 17.78 22.05 -27.70
N PHE A 11 19.06 22.37 -27.86
CA PHE A 11 20.08 21.99 -26.89
C PHE A 11 19.89 22.70 -25.55
N GLU A 12 19.56 24.00 -25.56
CA GLU A 12 19.25 24.74 -24.34
C GLU A 12 17.97 24.22 -23.66
N GLU A 13 16.96 23.81 -24.42
CA GLU A 13 15.76 23.16 -23.89
C GLU A 13 16.12 21.82 -23.20
N TYR A 14 16.92 20.97 -23.85
CA TYR A 14 17.36 19.69 -23.28
C TYR A 14 18.22 19.90 -22.03
N ARG A 15 19.08 20.94 -22.00
CA ARG A 15 19.83 21.33 -20.80
C ARG A 15 18.92 21.73 -19.64
N ASN A 16 17.76 22.30 -19.94
CA ASN A 16 16.72 22.65 -18.98
C ASN A 16 15.74 21.48 -18.73
N LEU A 17 16.08 20.26 -19.16
CA LEU A 17 15.29 19.04 -19.03
C LEU A 17 13.94 19.08 -19.78
N ASP A 18 13.82 19.97 -20.77
CA ASP A 18 12.68 20.03 -21.66
C ASP A 18 12.99 19.29 -22.97
N PHE A 19 12.47 18.07 -23.09
CA PHE A 19 12.70 17.19 -24.25
C PHE A 19 11.51 17.18 -25.22
N ARG A 20 10.62 18.18 -25.16
CA ARG A 20 9.39 18.18 -25.96
C ARG A 20 9.63 18.50 -27.44
N ASN A 21 10.61 19.37 -27.73
CA ASN A 21 10.90 19.82 -29.08
C ASN A 21 12.02 18.99 -29.71
N LYS A 22 12.09 19.05 -31.05
CA LYS A 22 13.08 18.33 -31.86
C LYS A 22 13.66 19.25 -32.92
N ILE A 23 14.84 18.92 -33.42
CA ILE A 23 15.45 19.63 -34.54
C ILE A 23 14.68 19.25 -35.82
N PRO A 24 14.00 20.21 -36.49
CA PRO A 24 13.23 19.93 -37.70
C PRO A 24 14.17 19.72 -38.90
N ASN A 25 13.74 18.89 -39.87
CA ASN A 25 14.50 18.60 -41.09
C ASN A 25 15.95 18.12 -40.81
N ALA A 26 16.14 17.38 -39.72
CA ALA A 26 17.43 16.84 -39.32
C ALA A 26 18.04 15.99 -40.45
N SER A 27 19.21 16.40 -40.92
CA SER A 27 19.96 15.75 -42.00
C SER A 27 21.42 15.50 -41.62
N GLY A 28 21.95 16.30 -40.69
CA GLY A 28 23.27 16.07 -40.11
C GLY A 28 23.23 14.98 -39.04
N ASN A 29 24.30 14.20 -38.95
CA ASN A 29 24.41 13.13 -37.94
C ASN A 29 24.16 13.64 -36.52
N VAL A 30 24.67 14.82 -36.16
CA VAL A 30 24.45 15.42 -34.84
C VAL A 30 22.96 15.71 -34.60
N GLU A 31 22.26 16.28 -35.57
CA GLU A 31 20.82 16.61 -35.47
C GLU A 31 19.98 15.35 -35.29
N ILE A 32 20.27 14.32 -36.09
CA ILE A 32 19.58 13.02 -36.05
C ILE A 32 19.83 12.34 -34.70
N THR A 33 21.09 12.28 -34.25
CA THR A 33 21.44 11.68 -32.96
C THR A 33 20.79 12.44 -31.80
N THR A 34 20.76 13.77 -31.81
CA THR A 34 20.06 14.55 -30.78
C THR A 34 18.58 14.19 -30.70
N ASN A 35 17.88 14.08 -31.84
CA ASN A 35 16.47 13.71 -31.85
C ASN A 35 16.25 12.30 -31.30
N ILE A 36 17.10 11.34 -31.67
CA ILE A 36 17.06 9.96 -31.14
C ILE A 36 17.26 9.95 -29.62
N LEU A 37 18.24 10.70 -29.12
CA LEU A 37 18.51 10.79 -27.69
C LEU A 37 17.34 11.45 -26.94
N GLY A 38 16.75 12.51 -27.48
CA GLY A 38 15.57 13.14 -26.91
C GLY A 38 14.39 12.18 -26.82
N ASP A 39 14.14 11.41 -27.88
CA ASP A 39 13.09 10.39 -27.90
C ASP A 39 13.30 9.31 -26.83
N GLU A 40 14.54 8.82 -26.69
CA GLU A 40 14.83 7.80 -25.68
C GLU A 40 14.72 8.36 -24.26
N ILE A 41 15.12 9.62 -24.03
CA ILE A 41 14.93 10.29 -22.73
C ILE A 41 13.44 10.43 -22.41
N VAL A 42 12.61 10.89 -23.36
CA VAL A 42 11.15 10.99 -23.16
C VAL A 42 10.55 9.62 -22.85
N LYS A 43 10.99 8.57 -23.55
CA LYS A 43 10.55 7.20 -23.30
C LYS A 43 10.95 6.70 -21.91
N MET A 44 12.18 6.97 -21.47
CA MET A 44 12.63 6.65 -20.11
C MET A 44 11.80 7.40 -19.05
N LEU A 45 11.52 8.69 -19.26
CA LEU A 45 10.71 9.49 -18.34
C LEU A 45 9.26 8.97 -18.25
N LYS A 46 8.65 8.59 -19.38
CA LYS A 46 7.33 7.95 -19.40
C LYS A 46 7.33 6.63 -18.64
N THR A 47 8.32 5.77 -18.92
CA THR A 47 8.49 4.50 -18.22
C THR A 47 8.64 4.71 -16.70
N SER A 48 9.45 5.67 -16.28
CA SER A 48 9.61 6.02 -14.87
C SER A 48 8.32 6.52 -14.24
N SER A 49 7.53 7.32 -14.97
CA SER A 49 6.22 7.80 -14.52
C SER A 49 5.23 6.64 -14.35
N ASP A 50 5.21 5.70 -15.29
CA ASP A 50 4.33 4.53 -15.25
C ASP A 50 4.68 3.62 -14.06
N PHE A 51 5.97 3.44 -13.79
CA PHE A 51 6.44 2.74 -12.59
C PHE A 51 6.02 3.45 -11.30
N ALA A 52 6.16 4.78 -11.22
CA ALA A 52 5.76 5.54 -10.05
C ALA A 52 4.24 5.45 -9.80
N ASN A 53 3.43 5.51 -10.87
CA ASN A 53 1.98 5.34 -10.79
C ASN A 53 1.60 3.94 -10.30
N SER A 54 2.22 2.90 -10.88
CA SER A 54 2.00 1.51 -10.47
C SER A 54 2.38 1.29 -9.01
N LEU A 55 3.53 1.84 -8.57
CA LEU A 55 3.97 1.75 -7.18
C LEU A 55 3.01 2.45 -6.23
N SER A 56 2.48 3.62 -6.62
CA SER A 56 1.48 4.34 -5.82
C SER A 56 0.19 3.54 -5.67
N GLU A 57 -0.26 2.89 -6.74
CA GLU A 57 -1.46 2.04 -6.72
C GLU A 57 -1.26 0.84 -5.79
N GLU A 58 -0.15 0.12 -5.94
CA GLU A 58 0.15 -1.05 -5.09
C GLU A 58 0.37 -0.67 -3.63
N SER A 59 0.97 0.50 -3.36
CA SER A 59 1.10 1.04 -2.00
C SER A 59 -0.27 1.37 -1.40
N GLY A 60 -1.21 1.90 -2.20
CA GLY A 60 -2.58 2.14 -1.78
C GLY A 60 -3.31 0.85 -1.40
N LYS A 61 -3.24 -0.18 -2.26
CA LYS A 61 -3.81 -1.51 -1.98
C LYS A 61 -3.22 -2.14 -0.72
N LEU A 62 -1.90 -2.02 -0.52
CA LEU A 62 -1.24 -2.51 0.68
C LEU A 62 -1.75 -1.78 1.94
N GLN A 63 -1.91 -0.46 1.87
CA GLN A 63 -2.43 0.33 2.99
C GLN A 63 -3.86 -0.09 3.36
N GLU A 64 -4.72 -0.34 2.37
CA GLU A 64 -6.07 -0.84 2.58
C GLU A 64 -6.07 -2.24 3.23
N ALA A 65 -5.22 -3.14 2.74
CA ALA A 65 -5.08 -4.48 3.29
C ALA A 65 -4.61 -4.46 4.76
N VAL A 66 -3.63 -3.61 5.08
CA VAL A 66 -3.14 -3.41 6.45
C VAL A 66 -4.24 -2.85 7.35
N ASN A 67 -5.00 -1.86 6.90
CA ASN A 67 -6.11 -1.29 7.66
C ASN A 67 -7.19 -2.34 7.96
N ALA A 68 -7.57 -3.13 6.95
CA ALA A 68 -8.54 -4.21 7.11
C ALA A 68 -8.04 -5.29 8.08
N LEU A 69 -6.76 -5.64 8.01
CA LEU A 69 -6.12 -6.57 8.94
C LEU A 69 -6.15 -6.03 10.37
N THR A 70 -5.76 -4.77 10.60
CA THR A 70 -5.80 -4.14 11.92
C THR A 70 -7.21 -4.11 12.50
N GLN A 71 -8.22 -3.76 11.70
CA GLN A 71 -9.61 -3.78 12.14
C GLN A 71 -10.08 -5.20 12.51
N SER A 72 -9.70 -6.19 11.71
CA SER A 72 -10.03 -7.60 11.96
C SER A 72 -9.36 -8.11 13.24
N SER A 73 -8.08 -7.78 13.45
CA SER A 73 -7.36 -8.13 14.68
C SER A 73 -7.95 -7.49 15.92
N ASN A 74 -8.36 -6.21 15.86
CA ASN A 74 -9.04 -5.54 16.97
C ASN A 74 -10.39 -6.19 17.27
N SER A 75 -11.17 -6.52 16.24
CA SER A 75 -12.46 -7.20 16.41
C SER A 75 -12.27 -8.59 17.03
N GLN A 76 -11.25 -9.33 16.59
CA GLN A 76 -10.92 -10.63 17.15
C GLN A 76 -10.46 -10.55 18.60
N ALA A 77 -9.65 -9.54 18.95
CA ALA A 77 -9.25 -9.30 20.35
C ALA A 77 -10.48 -9.07 21.23
N HIS A 78 -11.43 -8.26 20.77
CA HIS A 78 -12.67 -8.03 21.51
C HIS A 78 -13.51 -9.31 21.67
N SER A 79 -13.67 -10.11 20.62
CA SER A 79 -14.37 -11.41 20.73
C SER A 79 -13.69 -12.39 21.69
N LEU A 80 -12.36 -12.33 21.81
CA LEU A 80 -11.61 -13.12 22.80
C LEU A 80 -11.86 -12.61 24.23
N GLU A 81 -11.94 -11.30 24.45
CA GLU A 81 -12.32 -10.72 25.74
C GLU A 81 -13.74 -11.15 26.15
N GLU A 82 -14.69 -11.09 25.22
CA GLU A 82 -16.08 -11.56 25.46
C GLU A 82 -16.12 -13.06 25.79
N THR A 83 -15.35 -13.87 25.07
CA THR A 83 -15.24 -15.31 25.33
C THR A 83 -14.66 -15.59 26.71
N ALA A 84 -13.61 -14.86 27.12
CA ALA A 84 -13.02 -14.98 28.44
C ALA A 84 -14.02 -14.61 29.54
N ALA A 85 -14.75 -13.51 29.39
CA ALA A 85 -15.78 -13.08 30.33
C ALA A 85 -16.91 -14.13 30.45
N ALA A 86 -17.35 -14.71 29.32
CA ALA A 86 -18.34 -15.79 29.32
C ALA A 86 -17.83 -17.03 30.07
N LEU A 87 -16.56 -17.40 29.90
CA LEU A 87 -15.94 -18.51 30.63
C LEU A 87 -15.84 -18.24 32.14
N GLU A 88 -15.53 -17.00 32.54
CA GLU A 88 -15.55 -16.60 33.96
C GLU A 88 -16.95 -16.75 34.58
N GLN A 89 -18.00 -16.34 33.85
CA GLN A 89 -19.38 -16.49 34.29
C GLN A 89 -19.80 -17.97 34.41
N ILE A 90 -19.40 -18.81 33.45
CA ILE A 90 -19.63 -20.26 33.50
C ILE A 90 -18.95 -20.87 34.72
N THR A 91 -17.70 -20.48 34.98
CA THR A 91 -16.92 -20.98 36.11
C THR A 91 -17.56 -20.59 37.45
N SER A 92 -17.98 -19.33 37.60
CA SER A 92 -18.72 -18.87 38.78
C SER A 92 -20.04 -19.64 38.98
N SER A 93 -20.78 -19.87 37.89
CA SER A 93 -22.03 -20.63 37.92
C SER A 93 -21.79 -22.09 38.35
N MET A 94 -20.74 -22.73 37.84
CA MET A 94 -20.36 -24.09 38.23
C MET A 94 -19.95 -24.17 39.70
N GLN A 95 -19.22 -23.19 40.21
CA GLN A 95 -18.86 -23.13 41.63
C GLN A 95 -20.11 -23.01 42.52
N ASN A 96 -21.05 -22.14 42.16
CA ASN A 96 -22.32 -21.99 42.87
C ASN A 96 -23.15 -23.28 42.89
N VAL A 97 -23.24 -23.98 41.74
CA VAL A 97 -23.93 -25.28 41.64
C VAL A 97 -23.24 -26.34 42.49
N SER A 98 -21.91 -26.36 42.50
CA SER A 98 -21.12 -27.30 43.31
C SER A 98 -21.36 -27.08 44.81
N THR A 99 -21.30 -25.83 45.29
CA THR A 99 -21.64 -25.49 46.69
C THR A 99 -23.06 -25.92 47.02
N LYS A 100 -24.04 -25.60 46.18
CA LYS A 100 -25.44 -25.95 46.44
C LYS A 100 -25.67 -27.45 46.49
N THR A 101 -24.97 -28.20 45.64
CA THR A 101 -25.00 -29.67 45.65
C THR A 101 -24.43 -30.23 46.95
N SER A 102 -23.31 -29.67 47.43
CA SER A 102 -22.73 -30.06 48.72
C SER A 102 -23.70 -29.80 49.88
N ASP A 103 -24.34 -28.64 49.93
CA ASP A 103 -25.32 -28.30 50.97
C ASP A 103 -26.48 -29.31 51.02
N VAL A 104 -26.99 -29.73 49.84
CA VAL A 104 -28.07 -30.71 49.73
C VAL A 104 -27.63 -32.10 50.20
N ILE A 105 -26.39 -32.51 49.91
CA ILE A 105 -25.85 -33.79 50.40
C ILE A 105 -25.79 -33.77 51.93
N THR A 106 -25.18 -32.75 52.53
CA THR A 106 -25.09 -32.63 54.00
C THR A 106 -26.47 -32.63 54.64
N GLN A 107 -27.43 -31.89 54.09
CA GLN A 107 -28.79 -31.86 54.63
C GLN A 107 -29.54 -33.19 54.46
N SER A 108 -29.20 -34.00 53.45
CA SER A 108 -29.78 -35.33 53.26
C SER A 108 -29.23 -36.36 54.26
N GLU A 109 -28.04 -36.14 54.81
CA GLU A 109 -27.44 -36.99 55.86
C GLU A 109 -28.02 -36.68 57.26
N GLU A 110 -28.62 -35.51 57.46
CA GLU A 110 -29.26 -35.11 58.72
C GLU A 110 -30.73 -35.56 58.85
N ILE A 111 -31.30 -36.21 57.82
CA ILE A 111 -32.70 -36.71 57.77
C ILE A 111 -32.74 -38.20 58.07
#